data_AF-A0A9D2JJB1-F1
#
_entry.id   AF-A0A9D2JJB1-F1
#
_cell.length_a   1.000
_cell.length_b   1.000
_cell.length_c   1.000
_cell.angle_alpha   90.00
_cell.angle_beta   90.00
_cell.angle_gamma   90.00
#
_symmetry.space_group_name_H-M   'P 1'
#
loop_
_entity.id
_entity.type
_entity.pdbx_description
1 polymer ?
#
loop_
_entity_poly.entity_id
_entity_poly.type
_entity_poly.pdbx_seq_one_letter_code
_entity_poly.pdbx_strand_id
1 'polypeptide(L)'
;MVFTATVVSVTDLESSTPAIQILLEDPVAVEDSEESIGSFQNGVALNVDPATLEMPVEEIKVGSQLKVTLGEPAVMTMSIPPQIPGNSIISIELMK
;
A
#
# COMPACT_ATOMS: atom_id res chain seq x y z
N MET A 1 -4.58 8.27 8.21
CA MET A 1 -5.33 7.94 6.97
C MET A 1 -5.57 6.44 6.84
N VAL A 2 -6.78 6.04 6.43
CA VAL A 2 -7.20 4.67 6.11
C VAL A 2 -7.85 4.65 4.73
N PHE A 3 -7.46 3.72 3.87
CA PHE A 3 -8.10 3.53 2.56
C PHE A 3 -8.19 2.05 2.18
N THR A 4 -9.04 1.76 1.21
CA THR A 4 -9.13 0.45 0.56
C THR A 4 -8.70 0.57 -0.90
N ALA A 5 -8.07 -0.45 -1.46
CA ALA A 5 -7.64 -0.46 -2.85
C ALA A 5 -7.49 -1.89 -3.38
N THR A 6 -7.45 -2.03 -4.71
CA THR A 6 -7.37 -3.33 -5.39
C THR A 6 -5.93 -3.63 -5.78
N VAL A 7 -5.47 -4.87 -5.54
CA VAL A 7 -4.13 -5.32 -5.93
C VAL A 7 -4.03 -5.50 -7.44
N VAL A 8 -3.08 -4.81 -8.06
CA VAL A 8 -2.76 -4.94 -9.48
C VAL A 8 -1.57 -5.87 -9.69
N SER A 9 -0.55 -5.75 -8.86
CA SER A 9 0.65 -6.59 -8.94
C SER A 9 1.38 -6.66 -7.60
N VAL A 10 2.10 -7.76 -7.39
CA VAL A 10 3.07 -7.93 -6.31
C VAL A 10 4.40 -8.32 -6.96
N THR A 11 5.45 -7.56 -6.70
CA THR A 11 6.76 -7.72 -7.34
C THR A 11 7.86 -7.72 -6.28
N ASP A 12 8.77 -8.69 -6.33
CA ASP A 12 9.98 -8.67 -5.52
C ASP A 12 10.91 -7.54 -5.96
N LEU A 13 11.40 -6.75 -5.00
CA LEU A 13 12.39 -5.72 -5.26
C LEU A 13 13.79 -6.31 -5.08
N GLU A 14 14.59 -6.26 -6.14
CA GLU A 14 16.00 -6.63 -6.13
C GLU A 14 16.80 -5.61 -5.30
N SER A 15 16.86 -5.82 -3.98
CA SER A 15 17.62 -4.99 -3.05
C SER A 15 18.43 -5.80 -2.05
N SER A 16 19.36 -5.15 -1.35
CA SER A 16 20.17 -5.78 -0.29
C SER A 16 19.35 -6.28 0.90
N THR A 17 18.11 -5.80 1.03
CA THR A 17 17.13 -6.22 2.04
C THR A 17 15.90 -6.79 1.34
N PRO A 18 15.24 -7.82 1.90
CA PRO A 18 13.97 -8.30 1.37
C PRO A 18 12.94 -7.17 1.35
N ALA A 19 12.38 -6.91 0.18
CA ALA A 19 11.30 -5.94 0.00
C ALA A 19 10.44 -6.38 -1.17
N ILE A 20 9.14 -6.14 -1.06
CA ILE A 20 8.19 -6.30 -2.15
C ILE A 20 7.52 -4.97 -2.44
N GLN A 21 7.10 -4.80 -3.68
CA GLN A 21 6.22 -3.74 -4.10
C GLN A 21 4.83 -4.30 -4.36
N ILE A 22 3.83 -3.74 -3.70
CA ILE A 22 2.41 -4.02 -3.95
C ILE A 22 1.84 -2.80 -4.67
N LEU A 23 1.48 -2.94 -5.94
CA LEU A 23 0.81 -1.90 -6.69
C LEU A 23 -0.69 -2.01 -6.48
N LEU A 24 -1.31 -0.89 -6.11
CA LEU A 24 -2.73 -0.79 -5.82
C LEU A 24 -3.42 0.21 -6.74
N GLU A 25 -4.65 -0.08 -7.16
CA GLU A 25 -5.51 0.79 -7.94
C GLU A 25 -6.87 1.04 -7.27
N ASP A 26 -7.61 2.00 -7.81
CA ASP A 26 -8.93 2.42 -7.32
C ASP A 26 -9.00 2.68 -5.81
N PRO A 27 -8.10 3.52 -5.25
CA PRO A 27 -8.07 3.76 -3.83
C PRO A 27 -9.30 4.56 -3.39
N VAL A 28 -10.00 4.05 -2.38
CA VAL A 28 -11.18 4.66 -1.76
C VAL A 28 -10.88 4.96 -0.31
N ALA A 29 -10.98 6.24 0.07
CA ALA A 29 -10.79 6.68 1.45
C ALA A 29 -11.86 6.06 2.37
N VAL A 30 -11.41 5.53 3.50
CA VAL A 30 -12.26 5.16 4.65
C VAL A 30 -12.16 6.25 5.71
N GLU A 31 -10.95 6.72 6.00
CA GLU A 31 -10.66 7.85 6.89
C GLU A 31 -9.55 8.71 6.29
N ASP A 32 -9.85 9.97 5.96
CA ASP A 32 -8.90 10.87 5.30
C ASP A 32 -9.14 12.33 5.73
N SER A 33 -8.67 12.65 6.93
CA SER A 33 -8.81 13.98 7.54
C SER A 33 -8.08 15.09 6.78
N GLU A 34 -7.05 14.73 6.01
CA GLU A 34 -6.22 15.65 5.23
C GLU A 34 -6.58 15.69 3.74
N GLU A 35 -7.64 14.99 3.32
CA GLU A 35 -8.08 14.86 1.92
C GLU A 35 -6.95 14.40 0.96
N SER A 36 -6.01 13.60 1.48
CA SER A 36 -4.80 13.15 0.77
C SER A 36 -5.06 12.05 -0.26
N ILE A 37 -6.22 11.37 -0.23
CA ILE A 37 -6.60 10.30 -1.17
C ILE A 37 -6.54 10.77 -2.63
N GLY A 38 -6.74 12.07 -2.89
CA GLY A 38 -6.61 12.66 -4.22
C GLY A 38 -5.23 12.46 -4.86
N SER A 39 -4.18 12.30 -4.06
CA SER A 39 -2.83 12.00 -4.55
C SER A 39 -2.71 10.59 -5.13
N PHE A 40 -3.63 9.69 -4.78
CA PHE A 40 -3.61 8.28 -5.19
C PHE A 40 -4.52 7.99 -6.39
N GLN A 41 -5.06 9.01 -7.08
CA GLN A 41 -5.98 8.85 -8.21
C GLN A 41 -5.48 7.92 -9.32
N ASN A 42 -4.16 7.81 -9.50
CA ASN A 42 -3.53 6.92 -10.50
C ASN A 42 -2.98 5.62 -9.88
N GLY A 43 -3.50 5.23 -8.72
CA GLY A 43 -2.98 4.16 -7.90
C GLY A 43 -1.92 4.61 -6.90
N VAL A 44 -1.41 3.65 -6.13
CA VAL A 44 -0.39 3.84 -5.11
C VAL A 44 0.46 2.57 -4.99
N ALA A 45 1.77 2.72 -4.82
CA ALA A 45 2.67 1.58 -4.63
C ALA A 45 3.13 1.51 -3.17
N LEU A 46 2.99 0.34 -2.55
CA LEU A 46 3.48 0.08 -1.19
C LEU A 46 4.78 -0.70 -1.27
N ASN A 47 5.85 -0.16 -0.71
CA ASN A 47 7.14 -0.83 -0.64
C ASN A 47 7.33 -1.37 0.78
N VAL A 48 7.09 -2.65 0.99
CA VAL A 48 7.05 -3.28 2.32
C VAL A 48 8.07 -4.38 2.46
N ASP A 49 8.56 -4.58 3.68
CA ASP A 49 9.26 -5.79 4.05
C ASP A 49 8.21 -6.90 4.28
N PRO A 50 8.24 -8.01 3.52
CA PRO A 50 7.36 -9.16 3.73
C PRO A 50 7.26 -9.62 5.18
N ALA A 51 8.33 -9.50 5.97
CA ALA A 51 8.35 -9.91 7.37
C ALA A 51 7.50 -9.02 8.29
N THR A 52 7.08 -7.84 7.82
CA THR A 52 6.21 -6.92 8.58
C THR A 52 4.72 -7.15 8.31
N LEU A 53 4.38 -7.98 7.34
CA LEU A 53 2.98 -8.31 7.05
C LEU A 53 2.43 -9.28 8.10
N GLU A 54 1.19 -9.06 8.51
CA GLU A 54 0.47 -9.97 9.41
C GLU A 54 -0.07 -11.23 8.68
N MET A 55 0.19 -11.33 7.38
CA MET A 55 -0.24 -12.42 6.50
C MET A 55 0.91 -12.83 5.56
N PRO A 56 0.94 -14.09 5.07
CA PRO A 56 1.85 -14.50 4.01
C PRO A 56 1.64 -13.67 2.74
N VAL A 57 2.72 -13.27 2.07
CA VAL A 57 2.66 -12.50 0.81
C VAL A 57 1.87 -13.26 -0.26
N GLU A 58 1.92 -14.58 -0.25
CA GLU A 58 1.24 -15.46 -1.20
C GLU A 58 -0.29 -15.38 -1.11
N GLU A 59 -0.84 -14.82 -0.02
CA GLU A 59 -2.26 -14.53 0.13
C GLU A 59 -2.66 -13.22 -0.57
N ILE A 60 -1.72 -12.30 -0.83
CA ILE A 60 -1.94 -11.05 -1.55
C ILE A 60 -1.92 -11.31 -3.06
N LYS A 61 -3.10 -11.55 -3.63
CA LYS A 61 -3.25 -11.88 -5.06
C LYS A 61 -3.83 -10.72 -5.85
N VAL A 62 -3.50 -10.65 -7.13
CA VAL A 62 -4.13 -9.71 -8.08
C VAL A 62 -5.66 -9.83 -8.00
N GLY A 63 -6.33 -8.68 -7.94
CA GLY A 63 -7.78 -8.57 -7.74
C GLY A 63 -8.24 -8.62 -6.29
N SER A 64 -7.36 -8.91 -5.33
CA SER A 64 -7.69 -8.84 -3.91
C SER A 64 -7.90 -7.38 -3.49
N GLN A 65 -8.81 -7.14 -2.55
CA GLN A 65 -8.98 -5.84 -1.94
C GLN A 65 -8.21 -5.78 -0.62
N LEU A 66 -7.37 -4.77 -0.46
CA LEU A 66 -6.64 -4.51 0.77
C LEU A 66 -7.20 -3.28 1.46
N LYS A 67 -7.24 -3.31 2.78
CA LYS A 67 -7.39 -2.12 3.64
C LYS A 67 -6.02 -1.75 4.18
N VAL A 68 -5.62 -0.50 3.97
CA VAL A 68 -4.30 0.02 4.32
C VAL A 68 -4.47 1.15 5.32
N THR A 69 -3.72 1.08 6.42
CA THR A 69 -3.67 2.12 7.44
C THR A 69 -2.29 2.77 7.40
N LEU A 70 -2.25 4.10 7.23
CA LEU A 70 -1.02 4.89 7.22
C LEU A 70 -0.87 5.69 8.52
N GLY A 71 0.37 5.81 8.98
CA GLY A 71 0.71 6.71 10.09
C GLY A 71 0.66 8.18 9.66
N GLU A 72 0.47 9.08 10.62
CA GLU A 72 0.36 10.53 10.37
C GLU A 72 1.59 11.29 10.89
N PRO A 73 2.20 12.17 10.07
CA PRO A 73 1.95 12.36 8.63
C PRO A 73 2.55 11.21 7.80
N ALA A 74 1.84 10.77 6.76
CA ALA A 74 2.32 9.70 5.88
C ALA A 74 3.37 10.26 4.91
N VAL A 75 4.57 9.66 4.89
CA VAL A 75 5.60 10.04 3.91
C VAL A 75 5.28 9.34 2.59
N MET A 76 5.21 10.09 1.50
CA MET A 76 4.99 9.57 0.15
C MET A 76 5.88 10.28 -0.88
N THR A 77 6.19 9.62 -1.99
CA THR A 77 6.96 10.23 -3.09
C THR A 77 6.08 11.08 -4.01
N MET A 78 6.68 12.07 -4.69
CA MET A 78 6.01 12.90 -5.71
C MET A 78 5.90 12.21 -7.09
N SER A 79 5.91 10.87 -7.14
CA SER A 79 5.82 10.09 -8.38
C SER A 79 4.37 9.78 -8.77
N ILE A 80 4.16 9.23 -9.97
CA ILE A 80 2.85 8.76 -10.44
C ILE A 80 3.00 7.29 -10.88
N PRO A 81 2.40 6.32 -10.15
CA PRO A 81 1.76 6.50 -8.86
C PRO A 81 2.76 6.90 -7.75
N PRO A 82 2.32 7.57 -6.67
CA PRO A 82 3.15 7.80 -5.49
C PRO A 82 3.52 6.46 -4.84
N GLN A 83 4.70 6.43 -4.22
CA GLN A 83 5.20 5.28 -3.48
C GLN A 83 5.19 5.58 -1.98
N ILE A 84 4.77 4.60 -1.19
CA ILE A 84 4.72 4.65 0.27
C ILE A 84 5.75 3.66 0.81
N PRO A 85 6.73 4.12 1.61
CA PRO A 85 7.67 3.25 2.29
C PRO A 85 7.00 2.52 3.47
N GLY A 86 7.41 1.28 3.73
CA GLY A 86 6.81 0.42 4.75
C GLY A 86 6.79 1.00 6.16
N ASN A 87 7.73 1.88 6.51
CA ASN A 87 7.73 2.57 7.81
C ASN A 87 6.61 3.60 7.97
N SER A 88 5.91 3.99 6.89
CA SER A 88 4.73 4.84 6.93
C SER A 88 3.42 4.04 7.00
N ILE A 89 3.50 2.72 6.90
CA ILE A 89 2.35 1.82 6.89
C ILE A 89 2.21 1.21 8.29
N ILE A 90 1.05 1.41 8.90
CA ILE A 90 0.71 0.83 10.20
C ILE A 90 0.20 -0.61 10.03
N SER A 91 -0.68 -0.84 9.05
CA SER A 91 -1.24 -2.17 8.79
C SER A 91 -1.67 -2.33 7.33
N ILE A 92 -1.66 -3.59 6.88
CA ILE A 92 -2.26 -4.05 5.62
C ILE A 92 -3.12 -5.25 5.97
N GLU A 93 -4.42 -5.14 5.70
CA GLU A 93 -5.41 -6.17 5.99
C GLU A 93 -6.06 -6.64 4.69
N LEU A 94 -6.14 -7.96 4.47
CA LEU A 94 -6.92 -8.53 3.37
C LEU A 94 -8.41 -8.42 3.68
N MET A 95 -9.18 -7.82 2.77
CA MET A 95 -10.63 -7.77 2.87
C MET A 95 -11.24 -9.08 2.35
N LYS A 96 -12.18 -9.64 3.10
CA LYS A 96 -12.90 -10.89 2.77
C LYS A 96 -14.22 -10.63 2.06
#